data_AF-A0A1D1XP56-F1
#
_entry.id   AF-A0A1D1XP56-F1
#
_cell.length_a   1.000
_cell.length_b   1.000
_cell.length_c   1.000
_cell.angle_alpha   90.00
_cell.angle_beta   90.00
_cell.angle_gamma   90.00
#
_symmetry.space_group_name_H-M   'P 1'
#
loop_
_entity.id
_entity.type
_entity.pdbx_description
1 polymer ?
#
loop_
_entity_poly.entity_id
_entity_poly.type
_entity_poly.pdbx_seq_one_letter_code
_entity_poly.pdbx_strand_id
1 'polypeptide(L)'
;MLNGYIDFFMDPSLADCYWNLKREFDKLVQQKLENVGLDIHKEGKYLMLAVQELVSADLCEGRFVFGRETKKSRVSSSEEKANSYVRDRTNPKCLLQTLLMRAGHSPPKYKTKHLKTNEFRALVEFKGMQFVGKPKKKKQLAERDAAIEALAWLTHTSDKRDDDDDSPPDITDNMLKLLGKRRRSKLHRGS
;
A
#
# COMPACT_ATOMS: atom_id res chain seq x y z
N MET A 1 23.89 16.72 6.75
CA MET A 1 22.66 16.56 5.88
C MET A 1 22.73 15.23 5.11
N LEU A 2 22.40 14.05 5.79
CA LEU A 2 22.41 12.64 5.36
C LEU A 2 21.84 12.49 3.94
N ASN A 3 22.60 12.80 2.89
CA ASN A 3 22.52 12.39 1.47
C ASN A 3 21.37 11.42 1.21
N GLY A 4 20.23 11.62 1.80
CA GLY A 4 19.08 10.72 1.53
C GLY A 4 18.30 11.22 0.32
N TYR A 5 18.39 10.41 -0.85
CA TYR A 5 17.60 10.80 -2.05
C TYR A 5 16.20 10.17 -1.98
N ILE A 6 15.24 11.04 -2.17
CA ILE A 6 13.82 10.62 -2.33
C ILE A 6 13.65 9.96 -3.71
N ASP A 7 13.61 8.59 -3.68
CA ASP A 7 13.40 7.84 -4.94
C ASP A 7 11.92 7.86 -5.33
N PHE A 8 11.68 8.62 -6.42
CA PHE A 8 10.30 8.62 -6.97
C PHE A 8 10.17 7.51 -8.02
N PHE A 9 9.44 6.55 -7.68
CA PHE A 9 9.24 5.47 -8.67
C PHE A 9 8.19 5.89 -9.69
N MET A 10 8.55 6.97 -10.49
CA MET A 10 7.57 7.38 -11.54
C MET A 10 8.29 7.43 -12.89
N ASP A 11 7.55 6.94 -13.88
CA ASP A 11 8.08 7.11 -15.25
C ASP A 11 8.41 8.59 -15.55
N PRO A 12 9.62 8.87 -16.13
CA PRO A 12 10.04 10.25 -16.40
C PRO A 12 8.98 11.04 -17.18
N SER A 13 8.39 10.40 -18.09
CA SER A 13 7.35 11.12 -18.86
C SER A 13 6.16 11.52 -17.97
N LEU A 14 5.86 10.64 -17.16
CA LEU A 14 4.78 10.95 -16.20
C LEU A 14 5.21 12.09 -15.26
N ALA A 15 6.41 12.01 -14.80
CA ALA A 15 6.90 13.10 -13.93
C ALA A 15 6.83 14.44 -14.68
N ASP A 16 7.19 14.39 -15.90
CA ASP A 16 7.13 15.63 -16.70
C ASP A 16 5.69 16.14 -16.82
N CYS A 17 4.84 15.25 -17.09
CA CYS A 17 3.43 15.64 -17.18
C CYS A 17 2.94 16.28 -15.88
N TYR A 18 3.29 15.65 -14.76
CA TYR A 18 2.86 16.23 -13.48
C TYR A 18 3.44 17.64 -13.30
N TRP A 19 4.65 17.70 -13.68
CA TRP A 19 5.29 19.02 -13.49
C TRP A 19 4.62 20.07 -14.39
N ASN A 20 4.29 19.68 -15.54
CA ASN A 20 3.64 20.66 -16.43
C ASN A 20 2.25 21.05 -15.91
N LEU A 21 1.58 20.07 -15.50
CA LEU A 21 0.26 20.37 -14.93
C LEU A 21 0.38 21.32 -13.72
N LYS A 22 1.28 21.03 -12.85
CA LYS A 22 1.49 21.92 -11.68
C LYS A 22 1.83 23.34 -12.14
N ARG A 23 2.73 23.43 -13.08
CA ARG A 23 3.12 24.77 -13.57
C ARG A 23 1.90 25.53 -14.11
N GLU A 24 1.16 24.92 -14.96
CA GLU A 24 0.00 25.61 -15.56
C GLU A 24 -1.05 25.95 -14.49
N PHE A 25 -1.22 25.03 -13.61
CA PHE A 25 -2.20 25.34 -12.54
C PHE A 25 -1.73 26.53 -11.71
N ASP A 26 -0.47 26.61 -11.42
CA ASP A 26 0.07 27.75 -10.64
C ASP A 26 -0.15 29.07 -11.39
N LYS A 27 0.08 28.98 -12.67
CA LYS A 27 -0.16 30.21 -13.45
C LYS A 27 -1.63 30.65 -13.38
N LEU A 28 -2.50 29.72 -13.51
CA LEU A 28 -3.94 30.04 -13.43
C LEU A 28 -4.31 30.63 -12.07
N VAL A 29 -3.71 30.09 -11.04
CA VAL A 29 -4.01 30.61 -9.69
C VAL A 29 -3.46 32.04 -9.56
N GLN A 30 -2.28 32.17 -10.09
CA GLN A 30 -1.72 33.54 -10.01
C GLN A 30 -2.61 34.53 -10.77
N GLN A 31 -3.08 34.21 -11.90
CA GLN A 31 -3.98 35.10 -12.66
C GLN A 31 -5.26 35.42 -11.87
N LYS A 32 -5.76 34.36 -11.24
CA LYS A 32 -6.97 34.62 -10.42
C LYS A 32 -6.66 35.62 -9.29
N LEU A 33 -5.44 35.42 -8.72
CA LEU A 33 -5.11 36.32 -7.59
C LEU A 33 -4.95 37.75 -8.07
N GLU A 34 -4.53 37.90 -9.30
CA GLU A 34 -4.37 39.27 -9.84
C GLU A 34 -5.72 39.83 -10.30
N ASN A 35 -6.52 38.93 -10.72
CA ASN A 35 -7.89 39.33 -11.10
C ASN A 35 -8.95 38.52 -10.35
N VAL A 36 -9.57 39.20 -9.44
CA VAL A 36 -10.47 38.47 -8.51
C VAL A 36 -11.75 38.05 -9.27
N GLY A 37 -12.09 38.61 -10.44
CA GLY A 37 -13.33 38.26 -11.18
C GLY A 37 -13.11 37.11 -12.15
N LEU A 38 -11.88 36.71 -12.24
CA LEU A 38 -11.58 35.59 -13.16
C LEU A 38 -12.10 34.26 -12.60
N ASP A 39 -12.91 33.64 -13.43
CA ASP A 39 -13.44 32.32 -13.04
C ASP A 39 -12.48 31.21 -13.51
N ILE A 40 -11.95 30.51 -12.63
CA ILE A 40 -10.87 29.54 -12.93
C ILE A 40 -11.46 28.27 -13.54
N HIS A 41 -12.70 28.07 -13.34
CA HIS A 41 -13.32 26.86 -13.92
C HIS A 41 -13.71 27.09 -15.38
N LYS A 42 -13.93 28.35 -15.71
CA LYS A 42 -14.25 28.62 -17.13
C LYS A 42 -12.96 28.81 -17.95
N GLU A 43 -12.02 29.57 -17.46
CA GLU A 43 -10.77 29.88 -18.18
C GLU A 43 -9.80 28.68 -18.18
N GLY A 44 -9.95 27.86 -17.09
CA GLY A 44 -9.03 26.71 -17.01
C GLY A 44 -9.82 25.38 -17.00
N LYS A 45 -10.78 25.32 -17.82
CA LYS A 45 -11.74 24.20 -17.73
C LYS A 45 -11.01 22.85 -17.83
N TYR A 46 -10.17 22.68 -18.78
CA TYR A 46 -9.56 21.34 -18.97
C TYR A 46 -8.45 21.11 -17.94
N LEU A 47 -7.83 22.18 -17.64
CA LEU A 47 -6.80 22.04 -16.59
C LEU A 47 -7.43 21.64 -15.25
N MET A 48 -8.50 22.24 -14.91
CA MET A 48 -9.15 21.91 -13.62
C MET A 48 -9.70 20.48 -13.65
N LEU A 49 -10.20 20.06 -14.84
CA LEU A 49 -10.67 18.66 -14.91
C LEU A 49 -9.49 17.69 -14.73
N ALA A 50 -8.42 18.02 -15.35
CA ALA A 50 -7.25 17.14 -15.21
C ALA A 50 -6.78 17.10 -13.74
N VAL A 51 -6.77 18.26 -13.13
CA VAL A 51 -6.34 18.29 -11.70
C VAL A 51 -7.33 17.51 -10.84
N GLN A 52 -8.58 17.71 -11.16
CA GLN A 52 -9.59 16.94 -10.40
C GLN A 52 -9.39 15.43 -10.59
N GLU A 53 -9.17 15.05 -11.81
CA GLU A 53 -8.96 13.61 -12.04
C GLU A 53 -7.73 13.11 -11.27
N LEU A 54 -6.69 13.91 -11.31
CA LEU A 54 -5.47 13.50 -10.59
C LEU A 54 -5.72 13.37 -9.08
N VAL A 55 -6.44 14.25 -8.48
CA VAL A 55 -6.63 14.24 -7.02
C VAL A 55 -7.62 13.14 -6.65
N SER A 56 -8.66 12.94 -7.55
CA SER A 56 -9.69 11.93 -7.20
C SER A 56 -9.10 10.52 -7.30
N ALA A 57 -8.16 10.40 -8.11
CA ALA A 57 -7.57 9.05 -8.24
C ALA A 57 -6.52 8.81 -7.16
N ASP A 58 -6.26 9.92 -6.41
CA ASP A 58 -5.26 9.69 -5.35
C ASP A 58 -5.89 8.98 -4.14
N LEU A 59 -5.57 7.83 -3.94
CA LEU A 59 -6.15 7.03 -2.84
C LEU A 59 -5.40 7.29 -1.53
N CYS A 60 -4.28 8.02 -1.72
CA CYS A 60 -3.43 8.19 -0.52
C CYS A 60 -3.63 9.59 0.09
N GLU A 61 -4.66 10.24 -0.41
CA GLU A 61 -5.03 11.55 0.15
C GLU A 61 -3.80 12.44 0.37
N GLY A 62 -2.75 12.18 -0.43
CA GLY A 62 -1.62 13.14 -0.33
C GLY A 62 -0.55 12.62 0.64
N ARG A 63 -0.74 11.28 1.08
CA ARG A 63 0.24 10.73 2.05
C ARG A 63 1.27 9.88 1.30
N PHE A 64 2.51 10.12 1.75
CA PHE A 64 3.58 9.32 1.10
C PHE A 64 3.55 7.88 1.62
N VAL A 65 3.01 6.86 0.70
CA VAL A 65 2.91 5.47 1.22
C VAL A 65 4.04 4.65 0.59
N PHE A 66 4.97 4.14 1.40
CA PHE A 66 6.08 3.24 1.00
C PHE A 66 5.54 1.91 0.47
N GLY A 67 5.99 1.50 -0.83
CA GLY A 67 5.78 0.09 -1.22
C GLY A 67 4.56 -0.06 -2.14
N ARG A 68 4.02 1.14 -2.70
CA ARG A 68 2.90 0.95 -3.64
C ARG A 68 3.46 0.63 -5.04
N GLU A 69 3.17 -0.59 -5.53
CA GLU A 69 3.59 -0.96 -6.90
C GLU A 69 2.65 -0.34 -7.94
N THR A 70 3.13 0.77 -8.69
CA THR A 70 2.38 1.35 -9.82
C THR A 70 2.36 0.38 -11.00
N LYS A 71 1.24 -0.33 -11.19
CA LYS A 71 1.08 -1.29 -12.31
C LYS A 71 1.85 -0.83 -13.55
N LYS A 72 3.14 -0.90 -13.59
CA LYS A 72 3.89 -0.70 -14.85
C LYS A 72 3.33 -1.59 -15.96
N SER A 73 2.61 -1.02 -16.98
CA SER A 73 2.38 -1.64 -18.30
C SER A 73 3.48 -2.66 -18.65
N ARG A 74 3.35 -3.87 -18.11
CA ARG A 74 3.96 -5.20 -18.31
C ARG A 74 4.73 -5.27 -19.63
N VAL A 75 6.00 -4.86 -19.67
CA VAL A 75 6.91 -5.48 -20.67
C VAL A 75 7.55 -6.73 -20.05
N SER A 76 6.88 -7.89 -20.33
CA SER A 76 7.17 -9.32 -20.50
C SER A 76 8.67 -9.62 -20.34
N SER A 77 9.04 -10.07 -19.10
CA SER A 77 10.11 -11.09 -19.17
C SER A 77 10.09 -11.94 -17.89
N SER A 78 9.43 -13.10 -18.01
CA SER A 78 9.79 -14.52 -17.84
C SER A 78 10.23 -14.80 -16.39
N GLU A 79 9.26 -15.45 -15.64
CA GLU A 79 9.20 -16.68 -14.82
C GLU A 79 10.01 -16.51 -13.53
N GLU A 80 9.36 -15.71 -12.55
CA GLU A 80 9.63 -16.08 -11.14
C GLU A 80 8.73 -15.27 -10.21
N LYS A 81 7.46 -15.30 -10.35
CA LYS A 81 6.56 -14.34 -9.65
C LYS A 81 5.71 -15.09 -8.62
N ALA A 82 6.32 -15.69 -7.62
CA ALA A 82 5.39 -15.81 -6.46
C ALA A 82 6.16 -15.65 -5.15
N ASN A 83 7.01 -14.65 -5.11
CA ASN A 83 7.38 -14.41 -3.69
C ASN A 83 8.32 -13.21 -3.59
N SER A 84 8.14 -12.19 -4.39
CA SER A 84 9.24 -11.20 -4.31
C SER A 84 8.77 -9.94 -3.57
N TYR A 85 7.48 -10.02 -2.92
CA TYR A 85 7.26 -8.73 -2.24
C TYR A 85 7.65 -8.84 -0.76
N VAL A 86 8.13 -10.10 -0.44
CA VAL A 86 8.66 -10.19 0.94
C VAL A 86 10.19 -10.21 0.89
N ARG A 87 10.73 -9.98 -0.42
CA ARG A 87 12.21 -10.20 -0.41
C ARG A 87 12.91 -8.86 -0.64
N ASP A 88 12.11 -7.68 -0.64
CA ASP A 88 13.15 -6.66 -0.96
C ASP A 88 13.03 -5.49 0.02
N ARG A 89 13.39 -5.84 1.39
CA ARG A 89 14.17 -4.94 2.27
C ARG A 89 13.32 -4.48 3.45
N THR A 90 11.93 -5.06 3.58
CA THR A 90 11.23 -4.52 4.78
C THR A 90 10.98 -5.66 5.77
N ASN A 91 11.66 -5.68 6.83
CA ASN A 91 11.50 -6.54 8.02
C ASN A 91 10.02 -6.79 8.37
N PRO A 92 9.44 -8.04 8.13
CA PRO A 92 8.05 -8.45 8.37
C PRO A 92 7.53 -7.89 9.72
N LYS A 93 8.37 -7.65 10.61
CA LYS A 93 7.93 -7.08 11.90
C LYS A 93 7.56 -5.60 11.75
N CYS A 94 8.45 -4.95 11.03
CA CYS A 94 8.17 -3.52 10.80
C CYS A 94 6.94 -3.33 9.90
N LEU A 95 6.86 -4.16 8.89
CA LEU A 95 5.68 -4.08 7.99
C LEU A 95 4.38 -4.34 8.74
N LEU A 96 4.34 -5.34 9.55
CA LEU A 96 3.12 -5.64 10.34
C LEU A 96 2.78 -4.49 11.28
N GLN A 97 3.81 -3.95 11.89
CA GLN A 97 3.56 -2.79 12.79
C GLN A 97 3.00 -1.60 12.01
N THR A 98 3.60 -1.30 11.00
CA THR A 98 3.12 -0.17 10.19
C THR A 98 1.68 -0.37 9.74
N LEU A 99 1.40 -1.58 9.31
CA LEU A 99 0.02 -1.83 8.84
C LEU A 99 -0.99 -1.65 9.97
N LEU A 100 -0.63 -2.10 11.11
CA LEU A 100 -1.58 -2.01 12.23
C LEU A 100 -1.73 -0.55 12.69
N MET A 101 -0.70 0.09 12.77
CA MET A 101 -0.76 1.48 13.23
C MET A 101 -1.50 2.35 12.20
N ARG A 102 -1.33 2.09 11.02
CA ARG A 102 -2.08 2.83 9.99
C ARG A 102 -3.58 2.57 10.08
N ALA A 103 -3.87 1.42 10.38
CA ALA A 103 -5.32 1.10 10.56
C ALA A 103 -5.85 1.63 11.89
N GLY A 104 -4.99 2.39 12.63
CA GLY A 104 -5.42 2.99 13.91
C GLY A 104 -5.37 2.00 15.07
N HIS A 105 -4.58 0.92 14.84
CA HIS A 105 -4.57 -0.08 15.93
C HIS A 105 -3.25 0.02 16.69
N SER A 106 -3.29 -0.63 17.92
CA SER A 106 -2.06 -0.66 18.73
C SER A 106 -1.01 -1.60 18.10
N PRO A 107 0.24 -1.30 18.35
CA PRO A 107 1.32 -2.12 17.78
C PRO A 107 1.25 -3.58 18.25
N PRO A 108 1.79 -4.52 17.37
CA PRO A 108 1.74 -5.96 17.70
C PRO A 108 2.70 -6.32 18.83
N LYS A 109 2.20 -7.27 19.71
CA LYS A 109 3.04 -7.73 20.85
C LYS A 109 3.58 -9.14 20.57
N TYR A 110 4.94 -9.26 20.91
CA TYR A 110 5.56 -10.57 20.60
C TYR A 110 5.93 -11.29 21.90
N LYS A 111 5.60 -12.56 21.84
CA LYS A 111 6.01 -13.42 22.96
C LYS A 111 6.74 -14.65 22.41
N THR A 112 7.94 -14.89 23.02
CA THR A 112 8.74 -16.02 22.52
C THR A 112 8.93 -17.05 23.65
N LYS A 113 8.85 -18.26 23.18
CA LYS A 113 9.07 -19.36 24.15
C LYS A 113 10.18 -20.27 23.62
N HIS A 114 11.04 -20.64 24.65
CA HIS A 114 12.10 -21.60 24.28
C HIS A 114 11.60 -23.05 24.45
N LEU A 115 11.85 -23.84 23.37
CA LEU A 115 11.30 -25.22 23.38
C LEU A 115 12.40 -26.18 23.84
N LYS A 116 11.99 -27.44 24.23
CA LYS A 116 12.94 -28.45 24.75
C LYS A 116 13.85 -28.97 23.64
N THR A 117 13.46 -28.65 22.41
CA THR A 117 14.25 -29.07 21.22
C THR A 117 15.29 -28.01 20.87
N ASN A 118 15.62 -27.05 21.81
CA ASN A 118 16.58 -25.94 21.60
C ASN A 118 16.12 -25.00 20.48
N GLU A 119 14.88 -24.92 20.21
CA GLU A 119 14.33 -23.97 19.22
C GLU A 119 13.44 -22.94 19.92
N PHE A 120 13.24 -21.80 19.19
CA PHE A 120 12.35 -20.76 19.72
C PHE A 120 11.04 -20.69 18.91
N ARG A 121 10.02 -20.54 19.68
CA ARG A 121 8.72 -20.35 19.01
C ARG A 121 8.09 -19.04 19.50
N ALA A 122 7.69 -18.26 18.49
CA ALA A 122 7.20 -16.93 18.87
C ALA A 122 5.73 -16.78 18.49
N LEU A 123 5.12 -15.92 19.30
CA LEU A 123 3.68 -15.63 19.10
C LEU A 123 3.50 -14.11 18.98
N VAL A 124 2.65 -13.74 17.98
CA VAL A 124 2.33 -12.30 17.85
C VAL A 124 0.83 -12.09 18.07
N GLU A 125 0.54 -10.94 18.88
CA GLU A 125 -0.85 -10.67 19.26
C GLU A 125 -1.21 -9.22 18.92
N PHE A 126 -2.32 -9.11 18.21
CA PHE A 126 -2.87 -7.77 17.98
C PHE A 126 -4.38 -7.87 17.75
N LYS A 127 -5.08 -6.88 18.34
CA LYS A 127 -6.54 -6.80 18.21
C LYS A 127 -7.21 -8.08 18.69
N GLY A 128 -6.60 -8.73 19.73
CA GLY A 128 -7.25 -9.93 20.29
C GLY A 128 -6.94 -11.19 19.46
N MET A 129 -6.14 -10.97 18.43
CA MET A 129 -5.75 -12.12 17.60
C MET A 129 -4.31 -12.56 17.95
N GLN A 130 -4.19 -13.99 17.74
CA GLN A 130 -2.84 -14.51 18.04
C GLN A 130 -2.37 -15.44 16.92
N PHE A 131 -1.13 -15.12 16.53
CA PHE A 131 -0.57 -15.97 15.47
C PHE A 131 0.76 -16.57 15.94
N VAL A 132 0.81 -17.88 15.63
CA VAL A 132 2.02 -18.57 16.12
C VAL A 132 2.90 -18.95 14.92
N GLY A 133 4.19 -18.60 15.10
CA GLY A 133 5.14 -18.92 14.02
C GLY A 133 5.79 -20.29 14.22
N LYS A 134 6.43 -20.74 13.17
CA LYS A 134 7.15 -22.04 13.26
C LYS A 134 8.40 -21.93 14.15
N PRO A 135 8.66 -23.05 14.77
CA PRO A 135 9.85 -23.03 15.65
C PRO A 135 11.15 -22.77 14.86
N LYS A 136 11.96 -21.80 15.42
CA LYS A 136 13.23 -21.50 14.74
C LYS A 136 14.39 -21.54 15.74
N LYS A 137 15.59 -21.56 15.16
CA LYS A 137 16.80 -21.75 16.00
C LYS A 137 17.16 -20.46 16.73
N LYS A 138 16.77 -19.36 16.19
CA LYS A 138 17.05 -18.06 16.85
C LYS A 138 15.74 -17.35 17.23
N LYS A 139 15.90 -16.56 18.33
CA LYS A 139 14.69 -15.85 18.83
C LYS A 139 14.17 -14.87 17.78
N GLN A 140 15.09 -14.17 17.08
CA GLN A 140 14.65 -13.14 16.10
C GLN A 140 13.96 -13.78 14.90
N LEU A 141 14.45 -14.90 14.55
CA LEU A 141 13.86 -15.60 13.38
C LEU A 141 12.47 -16.16 13.71
N ALA A 142 12.33 -16.52 14.91
CA ALA A 142 10.99 -17.03 15.33
C ALA A 142 9.95 -15.92 15.34
N GLU A 143 10.40 -14.76 15.82
CA GLU A 143 9.46 -13.60 15.79
C GLU A 143 9.14 -13.20 14.36
N ARG A 144 10.16 -13.24 13.61
CA ARG A 144 9.94 -12.93 12.18
C ARG A 144 8.94 -13.90 11.54
N ASP A 145 9.09 -15.12 11.86
CA ASP A 145 8.16 -16.11 11.29
C ASP A 145 6.73 -15.90 11.78
N ALA A 146 6.62 -15.57 13.01
CA ALA A 146 5.26 -15.27 13.55
C ALA A 146 4.63 -14.08 12.82
N ALA A 147 5.43 -13.09 12.51
CA ALA A 147 4.92 -11.91 11.77
C ALA A 147 4.50 -12.31 10.35
N ILE A 148 5.23 -13.21 9.82
CA ILE A 148 4.88 -13.66 8.45
C ILE A 148 3.52 -14.36 8.47
N GLU A 149 3.28 -15.12 9.45
CA GLU A 149 1.97 -15.79 9.54
C GLU A 149 0.83 -14.79 9.71
N ALA A 150 1.14 -13.83 10.48
CA ALA A 150 0.10 -12.79 10.69
C ALA A 150 -0.17 -12.02 9.40
N LEU A 151 0.89 -11.75 8.73
CA LEU A 151 0.73 -10.97 7.49
C LEU A 151 0.03 -11.82 6.42
N ALA A 152 0.43 -13.02 6.40
CA ALA A 152 -0.26 -13.93 5.46
C ALA A 152 -1.76 -13.97 5.72
N TRP A 153 -2.11 -13.98 6.92
CA TRP A 153 -3.55 -13.96 7.26
C TRP A 153 -4.21 -12.65 6.80
N LEU A 154 -3.48 -11.60 7.00
CA LEU A 154 -4.06 -10.29 6.64
C LEU A 154 -4.20 -10.16 5.12
N THR A 155 -3.37 -10.99 4.44
CA THR A 155 -3.34 -10.76 2.98
C THR A 155 -3.91 -11.98 2.27
N HIS A 156 -4.46 -13.03 3.06
CA HIS A 156 -5.04 -14.20 2.37
C HIS A 156 -6.43 -13.85 1.82
N THR A 157 -6.61 -13.74 0.47
CA THR A 157 -7.79 -13.52 -0.40
C THR A 157 -8.73 -14.71 -0.33
N SER A 158 -9.80 -14.89 0.57
CA SER A 158 -10.93 -15.83 0.51
C SER A 158 -10.98 -16.57 -0.82
N ASP A 159 -10.12 -17.46 -1.05
CA ASP A 159 -10.15 -18.68 -1.89
C ASP A 159 -11.42 -18.75 -2.74
N LYS A 160 -11.71 -17.84 -3.63
CA LYS A 160 -12.40 -18.38 -4.83
C LYS A 160 -11.47 -18.28 -6.04
N ARG A 161 -10.36 -19.04 -6.02
CA ARG A 161 -9.43 -19.29 -7.14
C ARG A 161 -10.17 -19.91 -8.33
N ASP A 162 -10.86 -19.21 -9.24
CA ASP A 162 -10.79 -19.61 -10.66
C ASP A 162 -9.43 -19.21 -11.26
N ASP A 163 -8.47 -20.06 -11.04
CA ASP A 163 -7.18 -20.38 -11.70
C ASP A 163 -7.09 -19.72 -13.09
N ASP A 164 -7.26 -18.38 -13.20
CA ASP A 164 -6.67 -17.71 -14.38
C ASP A 164 -6.78 -16.19 -14.19
N ASP A 165 -6.46 -15.68 -13.02
CA ASP A 165 -6.68 -14.20 -13.11
C ASP A 165 -5.49 -13.48 -12.47
N ASP A 166 -4.35 -13.31 -13.21
CA ASP A 166 -3.19 -12.39 -13.06
C ASP A 166 -3.62 -11.01 -12.52
N SER A 167 -4.66 -10.94 -11.56
CA SER A 167 -4.98 -9.62 -11.02
C SER A 167 -4.14 -9.36 -9.75
N PRO A 168 -3.58 -8.08 -9.60
CA PRO A 168 -2.86 -7.58 -8.42
C PRO A 168 -3.52 -8.03 -7.11
N PRO A 169 -2.69 -8.62 -6.11
CA PRO A 169 -3.30 -9.07 -4.85
C PRO A 169 -4.32 -8.06 -4.32
N ASP A 170 -5.57 -8.30 -4.57
CA ASP A 170 -6.75 -7.63 -3.98
C ASP A 170 -6.62 -7.55 -2.44
N ILE A 171 -6.34 -6.21 -1.90
CA ILE A 171 -6.45 -5.99 -0.44
C ILE A 171 -7.59 -6.84 0.13
N THR A 172 -7.20 -7.98 0.91
CA THR A 172 -8.14 -9.00 1.44
C THR A 172 -9.21 -8.35 2.33
N ASP A 173 -10.38 -8.87 2.38
CA ASP A 173 -11.51 -8.53 3.27
C ASP A 173 -11.05 -8.33 4.72
N ASN A 174 -10.08 -9.13 5.03
CA ASN A 174 -9.57 -9.02 6.41
C ASN A 174 -8.76 -7.74 6.62
N MET A 175 -8.04 -7.39 5.60
CA MET A 175 -7.27 -6.12 5.64
C MET A 175 -8.22 -4.91 5.58
N LEU A 176 -9.31 -5.08 4.77
CA LEU A 176 -10.29 -3.98 4.67
C LEU A 176 -11.06 -3.80 5.99
N LYS A 177 -11.31 -4.94 6.61
CA LYS A 177 -11.97 -4.86 7.93
C LYS A 177 -11.08 -4.15 8.94
N LEU A 178 -9.78 -4.36 8.71
CA LEU A 178 -8.85 -3.70 9.65
C LEU A 178 -8.70 -2.22 9.31
N LEU A 179 -8.89 -1.86 8.07
CA LEU A 179 -8.70 -0.46 7.65
C LEU A 179 -10.03 0.28 7.66
N GLY A 180 -11.19 -0.41 8.14
CA GLY A 180 -12.51 0.26 8.23
C GLY A 180 -13.07 0.62 6.85
N LYS A 181 -12.51 0.06 5.72
CA LYS A 181 -13.00 0.45 4.37
C LYS A 181 -13.96 -0.61 3.83
N ARG A 182 -15.32 -0.29 3.83
CA ARG A 182 -16.39 -1.14 3.25
C ARG A 182 -16.33 -1.10 1.71
N ARG A 183 -16.02 -2.26 1.12
CA ARG A 183 -16.11 -2.39 -0.35
C ARG A 183 -17.46 -1.90 -0.87
N ARG A 184 -17.55 -0.72 -1.53
CA ARG A 184 -18.79 -0.31 -2.22
C ARG A 184 -19.22 -1.37 -3.26
N SER A 185 -20.15 -2.29 -2.87
CA SER A 185 -20.81 -3.33 -3.70
C SER A 185 -21.18 -2.76 -5.08
N LYS A 186 -20.35 -3.01 -6.11
CA LYS A 186 -20.69 -2.95 -7.55
C LYS A 186 -22.17 -3.27 -7.81
N LEU A 187 -23.11 -2.33 -7.56
CA LEU A 187 -24.47 -2.29 -8.12
C LEU A 187 -24.49 -2.78 -9.57
N HIS A 188 -24.56 -4.11 -9.77
CA HIS A 188 -25.14 -4.87 -10.91
C HIS A 188 -26.27 -4.08 -11.58
N ARG A 189 -25.94 -3.13 -12.53
CA ARG A 189 -26.94 -2.60 -13.48
C ARG A 189 -27.24 -3.63 -14.57
N GLY A 190 -28.11 -4.62 -14.22
CA GLY A 190 -29.15 -5.25 -15.07
C GLY A 190 -29.78 -4.24 -16.04
N SER A 191 -29.27 -4.22 -17.31
CA SER A 191 -30.27 -4.22 -18.40
C SER A 191 -29.64 -4.84 -19.66
#